data_AF-A0A386ZP12-F1
#
_entry.id   AF-A0A386ZP12-F1
#
_cell.length_a   1.000
_cell.length_b   1.000
_cell.length_c   1.000
_cell.angle_alpha   90.00
_cell.angle_beta   90.00
_cell.angle_gamma   90.00
#
_symmetry.space_group_name_H-M   'P 1'
#
loop_
_entity.id
_entity.type
_entity.pdbx_description
1 polymer ?
#
loop_
_entity_poly.entity_id
_entity_poly.type
_entity_poly.pdbx_seq_one_letter_code
_entity_poly.pdbx_strand_id
1 'polypeptide(L)' 'MSSTEIRNSRPTVLVTGVTGAVGRHLVDTLLARGAAVRARPGVSTSSSMPPWPPACAAS' A
#
# COMPACT_ATOMS: atom_id res chain seq x y z
N MET A 1 12.82 -4.22 35.66
CA MET A 1 12.65 -4.22 34.20
C MET A 1 11.23 -4.69 33.89
N SER A 2 10.35 -3.76 33.54
CA SER A 2 8.91 -3.97 33.40
C SER A 2 8.54 -4.50 32.01
N SER A 3 8.29 -5.81 31.88
CA SER A 3 7.89 -6.50 30.63
C SER A 3 6.44 -6.22 30.17
N THR A 4 5.91 -5.05 30.50
CA THR A 4 4.53 -4.64 30.21
C THR A 4 4.41 -3.54 29.14
N GLU A 5 5.52 -2.95 28.71
CA GLU A 5 5.50 -1.86 27.72
C GLU A 5 5.31 -2.33 26.26
N ILE A 6 5.47 -3.63 25.99
CA ILE A 6 5.13 -4.21 24.68
C ILE A 6 3.62 -4.51 24.55
N ARG A 7 2.83 -4.36 25.62
CA ARG A 7 1.46 -4.91 25.67
C ARG A 7 0.36 -4.02 25.12
N ASN A 8 0.61 -2.76 24.77
CA ASN A 8 -0.47 -1.86 24.35
C ASN A 8 -0.11 -0.89 23.23
N SER A 9 0.73 -1.31 22.30
CA SER A 9 0.89 -0.61 21.02
C SER A 9 0.06 -1.37 20.00
N ARG A 10 -1.24 -1.08 19.89
CA ARG A 10 -2.12 -1.68 18.87
C ARG A 10 -1.43 -1.52 17.51
N PRO A 11 -0.96 -2.61 16.88
CA PRO A 11 -0.12 -2.50 15.69
C PRO A 11 -0.97 -1.91 14.55
N THR A 12 -0.50 -0.81 13.98
CA THR A 12 -1.07 -0.23 12.78
C THR A 12 -0.40 -0.89 11.58
N VAL A 13 -1.17 -1.59 10.74
CA VAL A 13 -0.67 -2.38 9.62
C VAL A 13 -0.73 -1.54 8.34
N LEU A 14 0.42 -1.32 7.70
CA LEU A 14 0.50 -0.67 6.37
C LEU A 14 0.47 -1.75 5.28
N VAL A 15 -0.55 -1.74 4.44
CA VAL A 15 -0.66 -2.63 3.28
C VAL A 15 -0.34 -1.84 2.01
N THR A 16 0.76 -2.20 1.35
CA THR A 16 1.15 -1.67 0.04
C THR A 16 0.61 -2.57 -1.07
N GLY A 17 0.24 -2.01 -2.22
CA GLY A 17 -0.26 -2.81 -3.35
C GLY A 17 -1.70 -3.32 -3.19
N VAL A 18 -2.56 -2.54 -2.52
CA VAL A 18 -4.01 -2.79 -2.43
C VAL A 18 -4.73 -2.81 -3.80
N THR A 19 -4.03 -2.47 -4.88
CA THR A 19 -4.54 -2.62 -6.24
C THR A 19 -4.58 -4.08 -6.72
N GLY A 20 -3.77 -4.97 -6.15
CA GLY A 20 -3.77 -6.40 -6.49
C GLY A 20 -4.80 -7.23 -5.72
N ALA A 21 -5.11 -8.43 -6.21
CA ALA A 21 -6.08 -9.35 -5.58
C ALA A 21 -5.71 -9.70 -4.13
N VAL A 22 -4.43 -9.97 -3.88
CA VAL A 22 -3.91 -10.29 -2.54
C VAL A 22 -4.00 -9.09 -1.60
N GLY A 23 -3.63 -7.89 -2.08
CA GLY A 23 -3.68 -6.67 -1.28
C GLY A 23 -5.10 -6.34 -0.81
N ARG A 24 -6.09 -6.49 -1.70
CA ARG A 24 -7.52 -6.31 -1.35
C ARG A 24 -7.99 -7.33 -0.33
N HIS A 25 -7.66 -8.60 -0.54
CA HIS A 25 -8.06 -9.67 0.38
C HIS A 25 -7.44 -9.53 1.78
N LEU A 26 -6.18 -9.09 1.85
CA LEU A 26 -5.51 -8.85 3.13
C LEU A 26 -6.12 -7.67 3.89
N VAL A 27 -6.44 -6.57 3.20
CA VAL A 27 -7.12 -5.42 3.83
C VAL A 27 -8.48 -5.84 4.39
N ASP A 28 -9.27 -6.57 3.61
CA ASP A 28 -10.57 -7.08 4.03
C ASP A 28 -10.47 -7.98 5.27
N THR A 29 -9.53 -8.94 5.24
CA THR A 29 -9.29 -9.86 6.37
C THR A 29 -8.81 -9.13 7.62
N LEU A 30 -7.96 -8.10 7.48
CA LEU A 30 -7.44 -7.33 8.59
C LEU A 30 -8.50 -6.40 9.19
N LEU A 31 -9.35 -5.79 8.36
CA LEU A 31 -10.48 -4.99 8.82
C LEU A 31 -11.52 -5.85 9.53
N ALA A 32 -11.85 -7.04 9.02
CA ALA A 32 -12.75 -7.98 9.66
C ALA A 32 -12.27 -8.43 11.05
N ARG A 33 -10.94 -8.40 11.29
CA ARG A 33 -10.31 -8.70 12.58
C ARG A 33 -10.20 -7.49 13.51
N GLY A 34 -10.68 -6.31 13.11
CA GLY A 34 -10.63 -5.08 13.90
C GLY A 34 -9.25 -4.45 13.99
N ALA A 35 -8.33 -4.78 13.06
CA ALA A 35 -7.02 -4.16 13.01
C ALA A 35 -7.08 -2.76 12.39
N ALA A 36 -6.20 -1.86 12.84
CA ALA A 36 -6.02 -0.55 12.22
C ALA A 36 -5.17 -0.71 10.96
N VAL A 37 -5.79 -0.57 9.78
CA VAL A 37 -5.12 -0.78 8.48
C VAL A 37 -4.99 0.54 7.73
N ARG A 38 -3.79 0.81 7.21
CA ARG A 38 -3.54 1.87 6.23
C ARG A 38 -3.26 1.23 4.89
N ALA A 39 -4.14 1.44 3.91
CA ALA A 39 -3.94 0.93 2.56
C ALA A 39 -3.28 2.02 1.69
N ARG A 40 -2.15 1.67 1.07
CA ARG A 40 -1.48 2.53 0.07
C ARG A 40 -1.61 1.88 -1.30
N PRO A 41 -2.39 2.46 -2.22
CA PRO A 41 -2.33 2.09 -3.63
C PRO A 41 -0.87 2.26 -4.09
N GLY A 42 -0.28 1.19 -4.64
CA GLY A 42 0.95 1.36 -5.40
C GLY A 42 0.65 2.28 -6.57
N VAL A 43 1.63 3.07 -7.01
CA VAL A 43 1.52 3.74 -8.31
C VAL A 43 1.25 2.64 -9.33
N SER A 44 0.01 2.59 -9.84
CA SER A 44 -0.29 1.74 -10.97
C SER A 44 0.42 2.40 -12.13
N THR A 45 1.66 1.96 -12.40
CA THR A 45 2.28 2.15 -13.71
C THR A 45 1.51 1.27 -14.70
N SER A 46 0.22 1.52 -14.85
CA SER A 46 -0.57 1.07 -15.98
C SER A 46 -0.09 1.93 -17.13
N SER A 47 1.07 1.58 -17.68
CA SER A 47 1.56 1.99 -19.01
C SER A 47 1.17 3.41 -19.45
N SER A 48 1.19 4.39 -18.56
CA SER A 48 1.25 5.78 -18.97
C SER A 48 2.73 6.07 -18.98
N MET A 49 3.34 5.67 -20.09
CA MET A 49 4.59 6.28 -20.55
C MET A 49 4.50 7.77 -20.20
N PRO A 50 5.48 8.36 -19.48
CA PRO A 50 5.52 9.81 -19.36
C PRO A 50 5.47 10.37 -20.79
N PRO A 51 4.75 11.48 -21.07
CA PRO A 51 4.83 12.14 -22.36
C PRO A 51 6.22 12.77 -22.47
N TRP A 52 7.24 11.94 -22.69
CA TRP A 52 8.46 12.38 -23.33
C TRP A 52 8.05 12.98 -24.68
N PRO A 53 8.63 14.11 -25.12
CA PRO A 53 8.43 14.53 -26.50
C PRO A 53 8.94 13.38 -27.40
N PRO A 54 8.21 13.00 -28.47
CA PRO A 54 8.68 11.95 -29.37
C PRO A 54 10.06 12.36 -29.91
N ALA A 55 10.97 11.40 -30.07
CA ALA A 55 12.34 11.56 -30.61
C ALA A 55 12.44 12.24 -32.01
N CYS A 56 11.35 12.82 -32.52
CA CYS A 56 11.27 13.51 -33.81
C CYS A 56 11.07 15.03 -33.70
N ALA A 57 10.97 15.64 -32.51
CA ALA A 57 10.99 17.09 -32.35
C ALA A 57 12.24 17.50 -31.55
N ALA A 58 13.28 18.14 -32.08
CA ALA A 58 13.47 18.78 -33.37
C ALA A 58 14.98 18.81 -33.66
N SER A 59 15.30 18.78 -34.95
CA SER A 59 16.63 18.95 -35.55
C SER A 59 17.38 20.20 -35.09
#